data_AF-A0A7C6INX1-F1
#
_entry.id   AF-A0A7C6INX1-F1
#
_cell.length_a   1.000
_cell.length_b   1.000
_cell.length_c   1.000
_cell.angle_alpha   90.00
_cell.angle_beta   90.00
_cell.angle_gamma   90.00
#
_symmetry.space_group_name_H-M   'P 1'
#
loop_
_entity.id
_entity.type
_entity.pdbx_description
1 polymer ?
#
loop_
_entity_poly.entity_id
_entity_poly.type
_entity_poly.pdbx_seq_one_letter_code
_entity_poly.pdbx_strand_id
1 'polypeptide(L)'
;MLKDLTNGTWTRPTDKSAVYLEIAPGDKWGIRVTLIDDYAKVEAVDGPKGVWYKGPNRYSTTIYPPKLWERLRGITLESKIRDEIDRKRLVAQDENSKLQKDKL
;
A
#
# COMPACT_ATOMS: atom_id res chain seq x y z
N MET A 1 -2.29 0.67 -15.30
CA MET A 1 -1.41 -0.32 -14.65
C MET A 1 -0.46 0.47 -13.77
N LEU A 2 -0.25 0.08 -12.51
CA LEU A 2 0.60 0.79 -11.54
C LEU A 2 2.09 0.69 -11.92
N LYS A 3 2.49 1.35 -13.01
CA LYS A 3 3.82 1.27 -13.63
C LYS A 3 4.94 1.76 -12.72
N ASP A 4 4.61 2.55 -11.71
CA ASP A 4 5.57 3.20 -10.81
C ASP A 4 5.93 2.32 -9.59
N LEU A 5 5.37 1.11 -9.49
CA LEU A 5 5.67 0.12 -8.46
C LEU A 5 6.82 -0.80 -8.91
N THR A 6 8.02 -0.23 -8.96
CA THR A 6 9.25 -0.87 -9.45
C THR A 6 10.29 -1.19 -8.38
N ASN A 7 10.13 -0.66 -7.17
CA ASN A 7 11.14 -0.76 -6.09
C ASN A 7 10.91 -1.97 -5.17
N GLY A 8 9.86 -2.76 -5.45
CA GLY A 8 9.46 -3.91 -4.65
C GLY A 8 9.21 -5.14 -5.51
N THR A 9 8.65 -6.17 -4.88
CA THR A 9 8.41 -7.49 -5.48
C THR A 9 6.92 -7.70 -5.72
N TRP A 10 6.57 -8.05 -6.94
CA TRP A 10 5.24 -8.55 -7.28
C TRP A 10 5.16 -10.07 -7.10
N THR A 11 4.09 -10.53 -6.46
CA THR A 11 3.74 -11.94 -6.30
C THR A 11 2.28 -12.14 -6.69
N ARG A 12 1.95 -13.33 -7.19
CA ARG A 12 0.59 -13.69 -7.61
C ARG A 12 0.11 -14.88 -6.79
N PRO A 13 -0.40 -14.66 -5.56
CA PRO A 13 -0.75 -15.75 -4.66
C PRO A 13 -2.00 -16.53 -5.11
N THR A 14 -2.91 -15.88 -5.84
CA THR A 14 -4.08 -16.54 -6.45
C THR A 14 -4.30 -16.05 -7.87
N ASP A 15 -5.19 -16.71 -8.60
CA ASP A 15 -5.66 -16.27 -9.91
C ASP A 15 -6.40 -14.93 -9.88
N LYS A 16 -6.99 -14.58 -8.73
CA LYS A 16 -7.78 -13.35 -8.54
C LYS A 16 -7.03 -12.22 -7.84
N SER A 17 -5.76 -12.41 -7.47
CA SER A 17 -5.03 -11.39 -6.72
C SER A 17 -3.56 -11.28 -7.09
N ALA A 18 -3.05 -10.06 -6.95
CA ALA A 18 -1.63 -9.74 -7.05
C ALA A 18 -1.22 -8.94 -5.81
N VAL A 19 -0.08 -9.30 -5.22
CA VAL A 19 0.48 -8.64 -4.05
C VAL A 19 1.83 -8.05 -4.43
N TYR A 20 1.95 -6.74 -4.27
CA TYR A 20 3.21 -6.01 -4.32
C TYR A 20 3.70 -5.73 -2.90
N LEU A 21 4.99 -5.92 -2.66
CA LEU A 21 5.65 -5.59 -1.40
C LEU A 21 6.90 -4.76 -1.66
N GLU A 22 6.99 -3.58 -1.05
CA GLU A 22 8.11 -2.65 -1.16
C GLU A 22 8.62 -2.32 0.25
N ILE A 23 9.83 -2.78 0.56
CA ILE A 23 10.56 -2.45 1.80
C ILE A 23 11.98 -2.10 1.37
N ALA A 24 12.44 -0.89 1.68
CA ALA A 24 13.78 -0.45 1.30
C ALA A 24 14.88 -1.19 2.10
N PRO A 25 16.10 -1.33 1.55
CA PRO A 25 17.21 -1.92 2.29
C PRO A 25 17.51 -1.14 3.59
N GLY A 26 17.58 -1.85 4.72
CA GLY A 26 17.83 -1.25 6.03
C GLY A 26 16.58 -0.74 6.76
N ASP A 27 15.45 -0.63 6.05
CA ASP A 27 14.16 -0.30 6.63
C ASP A 27 13.43 -1.54 7.15
N LYS A 28 12.62 -1.34 8.20
CA LYS A 28 11.77 -2.38 8.77
C LYS A 28 10.35 -2.28 8.20
N TRP A 29 9.86 -1.04 8.10
CA TRP A 29 8.55 -0.72 7.55
C TRP A 29 8.62 -0.46 6.06
N GLY A 30 7.55 -0.84 5.35
CA GLY A 30 7.36 -0.53 3.95
C GLY A 30 5.88 -0.56 3.58
N ILE A 31 5.56 -0.82 2.32
CA ILE A 31 4.18 -0.91 1.84
C ILE A 31 3.85 -2.27 1.23
N ARG A 32 2.60 -2.67 1.37
CA ARG A 32 1.99 -3.82 0.70
C ARG A 32 0.76 -3.34 -0.07
N VAL A 33 0.71 -3.63 -1.36
CA VAL A 33 -0.47 -3.40 -2.21
C VAL A 33 -1.04 -4.74 -2.62
N THR A 34 -2.28 -5.01 -2.25
CA THR A 34 -2.99 -6.24 -2.63
C THR A 34 -4.12 -5.85 -3.57
N LEU A 35 -4.01 -6.22 -4.84
CA LEU A 35 -5.05 -6.05 -5.86
C LEU A 35 -5.94 -7.30 -5.83
N ILE A 36 -7.27 -7.12 -5.71
CA ILE A 36 -8.24 -8.22 -5.62
C ILE A 36 -9.46 -7.85 -6.44
N ASP A 37 -9.69 -8.57 -7.55
CA ASP A 37 -10.87 -8.41 -8.40
C ASP A 37 -11.17 -6.94 -8.76
N ASP A 38 -12.12 -6.31 -8.07
CA ASP A 38 -12.57 -4.94 -8.30
C ASP A 38 -12.03 -3.90 -7.29
N TYR A 39 -11.22 -4.30 -6.30
CA TYR A 39 -10.69 -3.41 -5.27
C TYR A 39 -9.20 -3.62 -5.00
N ALA A 40 -8.62 -2.73 -4.20
CA ALA A 40 -7.26 -2.85 -3.72
C ALA A 40 -7.20 -2.62 -2.21
N LYS A 41 -6.21 -3.23 -1.55
CA LYS A 41 -5.84 -2.93 -0.18
C LYS A 41 -4.42 -2.37 -0.19
N VAL A 42 -4.23 -1.20 0.40
CA VAL A 42 -2.93 -0.54 0.52
C VAL A 42 -2.57 -0.45 1.99
N GLU A 43 -1.43 -1.02 2.35
CA GLU A 43 -1.02 -1.20 3.73
C GLU A 43 0.40 -0.67 3.94
N ALA A 44 0.66 0.01 5.05
CA ALA A 44 2.00 0.19 5.60
C ALA A 44 2.29 -0.99 6.55
N VAL A 45 3.35 -1.76 6.32
CA VAL A 45 3.59 -3.05 6.97
C VAL A 45 4.92 -3.08 7.71
N ASP A 46 4.92 -3.68 8.90
CA ASP A 46 6.14 -3.96 9.70
C ASP A 46 6.76 -5.28 9.21
N GLY A 47 7.54 -5.20 8.13
CA GLY A 47 8.19 -6.35 7.51
C GLY A 47 7.33 -7.14 6.52
N PRO A 48 7.92 -8.17 5.87
CA PRO A 48 7.30 -8.89 4.75
C PRO A 48 6.07 -9.74 5.13
N LYS A 49 5.96 -10.10 6.42
CA LYS A 49 4.82 -10.85 6.97
C LYS A 49 3.80 -9.94 7.67
N GLY A 50 4.05 -8.63 7.73
CA GLY A 50 3.13 -7.67 8.32
C GLY A 50 1.81 -7.66 7.54
N VAL A 51 0.75 -8.13 8.17
CA VAL A 51 -0.62 -8.08 7.63
C VAL A 51 -1.55 -7.52 8.68
N TRP A 52 -2.44 -6.64 8.26
CA TRP A 52 -3.42 -6.06 9.18
C TRP A 52 -4.77 -6.75 9.03
N TYR A 53 -5.21 -7.46 10.07
CA TYR A 53 -6.61 -7.82 10.22
C TYR A 53 -7.36 -6.66 10.88
N LYS A 54 -8.30 -6.04 10.15
CA LYS A 54 -9.03 -4.82 10.60
C LYS A 54 -8.09 -3.73 11.16
N GLY A 55 -6.97 -3.50 10.46
CA GLY A 55 -5.97 -2.53 10.90
C GLY A 55 -6.51 -1.10 10.96
N PRO A 56 -5.93 -0.24 11.82
CA PRO A 56 -6.23 1.19 11.84
C PRO A 56 -6.06 1.80 10.44
N ASN A 57 -6.89 2.78 10.10
CA ASN A 57 -6.85 3.44 8.78
C ASN A 57 -5.48 4.06 8.47
N ARG A 58 -4.69 4.44 9.50
CA ARG A 58 -3.30 4.87 9.34
C ARG A 58 -2.48 3.83 8.58
N TYR A 59 -2.61 2.55 8.93
CA TYR A 59 -1.78 1.47 8.40
C TYR A 59 -2.45 0.66 7.30
N SER A 60 -3.78 0.60 7.22
CA SER A 60 -4.47 -0.28 6.28
C SER A 60 -5.72 0.39 5.73
N THR A 61 -5.79 0.54 4.41
CA THR A 61 -6.93 1.16 3.74
C THR A 61 -7.37 0.33 2.54
N THR A 62 -8.68 0.07 2.44
CA THR A 62 -9.29 -0.59 1.29
C THR A 62 -9.82 0.45 0.32
N ILE A 63 -9.42 0.35 -0.93
CA ILE A 63 -9.74 1.26 -2.03
C ILE A 63 -10.70 0.57 -2.99
N TYR A 64 -11.88 1.16 -3.13
CA TYR A 64 -12.93 0.70 -4.03
C TYR A 64 -13.01 1.54 -5.31
N PRO A 65 -13.66 1.03 -6.38
CA PRO A 65 -13.87 1.77 -7.62
C PRO A 65 -14.48 3.16 -7.39
N PRO A 66 -14.20 4.12 -8.29
CA PRO A 66 -14.77 5.46 -8.19
C PRO A 66 -16.29 5.43 -8.37
N LYS A 67 -16.99 6.19 -7.52
CA LYS A 67 -18.42 6.49 -7.61
C LYS A 67 -18.71 7.30 -8.88
N LEU A 68 -19.98 7.40 -9.27
CA LEU A 68 -20.41 8.09 -10.49
C LEU A 68 -19.88 9.52 -10.59
N TRP A 69 -19.95 10.30 -9.51
CA TRP A 69 -19.44 11.68 -9.49
C TRP A 69 -17.90 11.77 -9.49
N GLU A 70 -17.20 10.80 -8.88
CA GLU A 70 -15.73 10.71 -8.94
C GLU A 70 -15.30 10.48 -10.40
N ARG A 71 -16.03 9.61 -11.11
CA ARG A 71 -15.81 9.35 -12.54
C ARG A 71 -16.04 10.60 -13.40
N LEU A 72 -17.09 11.38 -13.11
CA LEU A 72 -17.34 12.66 -13.80
C LEU A 72 -16.20 13.68 -13.60
N ARG A 73 -15.41 13.55 -12.52
CA ARG A 73 -14.20 14.36 -12.26
C ARG A 73 -12.92 13.73 -12.80
N GLY A 74 -13.01 12.64 -13.58
CA GLY A 74 -11.85 11.93 -14.12
C GLY A 74 -11.07 11.10 -13.09
N ILE A 75 -11.62 10.87 -11.89
CA ILE A 75 -10.97 10.04 -10.86
C ILE A 75 -11.09 8.57 -11.27
N THR A 76 -9.97 7.85 -11.21
CA THR A 76 -9.88 6.43 -11.56
C THR A 76 -9.57 5.60 -10.32
N LEU A 77 -9.80 4.28 -10.37
CA LEU A 77 -9.34 3.38 -9.32
C LEU A 77 -7.82 3.45 -9.17
N GLU A 78 -7.10 3.52 -10.29
CA GLU A 78 -5.64 3.63 -10.31
C GLU A 78 -5.14 4.89 -9.60
N SER A 79 -5.74 6.05 -9.85
CA SER A 79 -5.35 7.30 -9.17
C SER A 79 -5.61 7.21 -7.66
N LYS A 80 -6.75 6.65 -7.25
CA LYS A 80 -7.06 6.44 -5.82
C LYS A 80 -6.06 5.51 -5.14
N ILE A 81 -5.61 4.47 -5.84
CA ILE A 81 -4.57 3.55 -5.33
C ILE A 81 -3.23 4.27 -5.20
N ARG A 82 -2.84 5.07 -6.21
CA ARG A 82 -1.58 5.85 -6.18
C ARG A 82 -1.56 6.83 -5.01
N ASP A 83 -2.64 7.59 -4.82
CA ASP A 83 -2.76 8.53 -3.71
C ASP A 83 -2.59 7.84 -2.35
N GLU A 84 -3.15 6.63 -2.20
CA GLU A 84 -3.03 5.88 -0.94
C GLU A 84 -1.64 5.26 -0.76
N ILE A 85 -1.00 4.82 -1.85
CA ILE A 85 0.39 4.34 -1.83
C ILE A 85 1.31 5.41 -1.26
N ASP A 86 1.20 6.64 -1.75
CA ASP A 86 2.05 7.75 -1.29
C ASP A 86 1.80 8.07 0.19
N ARG A 87 0.54 8.03 0.64
CA ARG A 87 0.21 8.16 2.06
C ARG A 87 0.83 7.03 2.90
N LYS A 88 0.78 5.78 2.45
CA LYS A 88 1.35 4.65 3.21
C LYS A 88 2.87 4.66 3.22
N ARG A 89 3.52 5.18 2.17
CA ARG A 89 4.98 5.42 2.16
C ARG A 89 5.39 6.41 3.24
N LEU A 90 4.63 7.51 3.40
CA LEU A 90 4.87 8.47 4.50
C LEU A 90 4.70 7.81 5.88
N VAL A 91 3.67 6.96 6.05
CA VAL A 91 3.49 6.22 7.30
C VAL A 91 4.67 5.27 7.55
N ALA A 92 5.13 4.52 6.55
CA ALA A 92 6.29 3.65 6.71
C ALA A 92 7.56 4.44 7.07
N GLN A 93 7.78 5.60 6.44
CA GLN A 93 8.89 6.50 6.74
C GLN A 93 8.83 7.04 8.18
N ASP A 94 7.65 7.45 8.65
CA ASP A 94 7.43 7.88 10.03
C ASP A 94 7.81 6.78 11.03
N GLU A 95 7.33 5.54 10.80
CA GLU A 95 7.59 4.42 11.70
C GLU A 95 9.07 4.01 11.67
N ASN A 96 9.72 3.98 10.51
CA ASN A 96 11.17 3.76 10.41
C ASN A 96 11.97 4.85 11.15
N SER A 97 11.55 6.12 11.05
CA SER A 97 12.21 7.24 11.72
C SER A 97 12.13 7.14 13.25
N LYS A 98 11.02 6.63 13.80
CA LYS A 98 10.90 6.35 15.24
C LYS A 98 11.88 5.26 15.67
N LEU A 99 11.95 4.17 14.91
CA LEU A 99 12.87 3.06 15.20
C LEU A 99 14.34 3.47 15.19
N GLN A 100 14.74 4.46 14.38
CA GLN A 100 16.11 4.97 14.39
C GLN A 100 16.40 5.85 15.62
N LYS A 101 15.41 6.64 16.08
CA LYS A 101 15.55 7.44 17.30
C LYS A 101 15.66 6.55 18.53
N ASP A 102 14.93 5.45 18.58
CA ASP A 102 14.97 4.50 19.70
C ASP A 102 16.29 3.70 19.79
N LYS A 103 17.09 3.70 18.73
CA LYS A 103 18.42 3.06 18.67
C LYS A 103 19.56 3.98 19.10
N LEU A 104 19.30 5.28 19.25
CA LEU A 104 20.24 6.33 19.66
C LEU A 104 20.20 6.53 21.18
#